data_AF-A0A2S0NDG2-F1
#
_entry.id   AF-A0A2S0NDG2-F1
#
_cell.length_a   1.000
_cell.length_b   1.000
_cell.length_c   1.000
_cell.angle_alpha   90.00
_cell.angle_beta   90.00
_cell.angle_gamma   90.00
#
_symmetry.space_group_name_H-M   'P 1'
#
loop_
_entity.id
_entity.type
_entity.pdbx_description
1 polymer ?
#
loop_
_entity_poly.entity_id
_entity_poly.type
_entity_poly.pdbx_seq_one_letter_code
_entity_poly.pdbx_strand_id
1 'polypeptide(L)'
;MRLAGLVAASLVAACPALAQDFPGFARQAAGGGHAVMEVAQPHPVRLPGVVTTRFELRPGECGAPCPPDTERAELAEQGPGLAPGTEAFTALSLFIPRGTTATPGLVVTLARLVQGEQVLLALEWRETGLLASGPAVGGETMLVPASALTQRWHDVLIDQRWSAGVDGRLVLWVNGQRLVQRSGANAVAGVAVRLVHGLSRAPVSAWTARFGVRTPTQVVYFAHVRRDADRGAVDIDLRVR
;
A
#
# COMPACT_ATOMS: atom_id res chain seq x y z
N MET A 1 -64.29 18.54 17.86
CA MET A 1 -63.55 18.43 16.58
C MET A 1 -62.07 18.36 16.90
N ARG A 2 -61.39 17.28 16.47
CA ARG A 2 -60.03 16.92 16.89
C ARG A 2 -58.98 17.75 16.14
N LEU A 3 -57.97 18.23 16.88
CA LEU A 3 -56.71 18.79 16.36
C LEU A 3 -55.94 17.72 15.57
N ALA A 4 -55.34 18.11 14.45
CA ALA A 4 -54.25 17.37 13.81
C ALA A 4 -53.13 18.35 13.47
N GLY A 5 -52.08 18.36 14.30
CA GLY A 5 -50.83 19.06 14.02
C GLY A 5 -49.98 18.21 13.08
N LEU A 6 -49.59 18.79 11.95
CA LEU A 6 -48.64 18.17 11.02
C LEU A 6 -47.22 18.43 11.53
N VAL A 7 -46.55 17.38 11.99
CA VAL A 7 -45.10 17.40 12.26
C VAL A 7 -44.40 17.13 10.93
N ALA A 8 -43.75 18.15 10.38
CA ALA A 8 -42.87 17.99 9.23
C ALA A 8 -41.56 17.34 9.69
N ALA A 9 -41.37 16.07 9.35
CA ALA A 9 -40.11 15.37 9.55
C ALA A 9 -39.13 15.79 8.45
N SER A 10 -38.17 16.66 8.79
CA SER A 10 -37.06 17.02 7.92
C SER A 10 -36.11 15.84 7.77
N LEU A 11 -36.13 15.19 6.61
CA LEU A 11 -35.09 14.24 6.19
C LEU A 11 -33.78 15.01 5.99
N VAL A 12 -32.88 14.91 6.96
CA VAL A 12 -31.48 15.32 6.78
C VAL A 12 -30.84 14.30 5.83
N ALA A 13 -30.69 14.69 4.56
CA ALA A 13 -29.87 13.95 3.62
C ALA A 13 -28.42 13.97 4.14
N ALA A 14 -27.94 12.80 4.58
CA ALA A 14 -26.53 12.61 4.87
C ALA A 14 -25.75 12.83 3.57
N CYS A 15 -24.98 13.92 3.52
CA CYS A 15 -24.06 14.20 2.43
C CYS A 15 -23.08 13.01 2.36
N PRO A 16 -22.90 12.32 1.22
CA PRO A 16 -21.83 11.35 1.11
C PRO A 16 -20.52 12.10 1.37
N ALA A 17 -19.70 11.59 2.28
CA ALA A 17 -18.36 12.09 2.51
C ALA A 17 -17.67 12.19 1.14
N LEU A 18 -17.34 13.41 0.73
CA LEU A 18 -16.69 13.69 -0.55
C LEU A 18 -15.50 12.72 -0.69
N ALA A 19 -15.46 11.96 -1.79
CA ALA A 19 -14.30 11.17 -2.14
C ALA A 19 -13.08 12.10 -2.05
N GLN A 20 -12.16 11.80 -1.14
CA GLN A 20 -10.89 12.51 -1.14
C GLN A 20 -10.20 12.11 -2.44
N ASP A 21 -9.98 13.08 -3.33
CA ASP A 21 -9.20 12.88 -4.55
C ASP A 21 -7.93 12.15 -4.17
N PHE A 22 -7.76 10.91 -4.66
CA PHE A 22 -6.55 10.15 -4.41
C PHE A 22 -5.42 10.84 -5.17
N PRO A 23 -4.58 11.61 -4.47
CA PRO A 23 -3.73 12.59 -5.11
C PRO A 23 -2.61 11.87 -5.86
N GLY A 24 -1.96 12.59 -6.78
CA GLY A 24 -0.80 12.06 -7.49
C GLY A 24 0.33 11.64 -6.55
N PHE A 25 1.31 10.93 -7.09
CA PHE A 25 2.48 10.46 -6.35
C PHE A 25 3.73 11.24 -6.74
N ALA A 26 4.59 11.56 -5.76
CA ALA A 26 5.93 12.06 -6.03
C ALA A 26 6.92 10.91 -6.03
N ARG A 27 7.89 11.02 -6.93
CA ARG A 27 8.95 10.05 -7.13
C ARG A 27 10.03 10.19 -6.04
N GLN A 28 10.32 9.09 -5.37
CA GLN A 28 11.40 8.96 -4.38
C GLN A 28 12.40 7.88 -4.83
N ALA A 29 13.06 8.12 -5.97
CA ALA A 29 13.96 7.17 -6.60
C ALA A 29 15.17 7.88 -7.23
N ALA A 30 16.25 7.14 -7.52
CA ALA A 30 17.42 7.67 -8.24
C ALA A 30 16.99 8.28 -9.59
N GLY A 31 17.65 9.33 -10.09
CA GLY A 31 17.18 10.11 -11.25
C GLY A 31 17.03 9.35 -12.58
N GLY A 32 17.57 8.13 -12.69
CA GLY A 32 17.46 7.30 -13.89
C GLY A 32 16.02 6.85 -14.19
N GLY A 33 15.61 6.95 -15.45
CA GLY A 33 14.25 6.59 -15.88
C GLY A 33 13.87 5.14 -15.60
N HIS A 34 14.83 4.22 -15.50
CA HIS A 34 14.57 2.79 -15.26
C HIS A 34 13.92 2.50 -13.89
N ALA A 35 14.15 3.35 -12.89
CA ALA A 35 13.79 3.02 -11.52
C ALA A 35 12.28 3.02 -11.28
N VAL A 36 11.53 3.85 -12.03
CA VAL A 36 10.06 3.92 -11.98
C VAL A 36 9.57 4.22 -13.40
N MET A 37 8.83 3.28 -14.00
CA MET A 37 8.34 3.39 -15.38
C MET A 37 6.90 2.94 -15.47
N GLU A 38 6.05 3.66 -16.19
CA GLU A 38 4.81 3.08 -16.70
C GLU A 38 5.15 2.11 -17.84
N VAL A 39 4.49 0.95 -17.85
CA VAL A 39 4.76 -0.12 -18.81
C VAL A 39 3.48 -0.69 -19.39
N ALA A 40 3.63 -1.25 -20.59
CA ALA A 40 2.61 -2.03 -21.28
C ALA A 40 3.19 -3.40 -21.68
N GLN A 41 2.41 -4.20 -22.40
CA GLN A 41 2.90 -5.45 -23.00
C GLN A 41 4.20 -5.22 -23.78
N PRO A 42 5.22 -6.08 -23.66
CA PRO A 42 5.20 -7.44 -23.10
C PRO A 42 5.43 -7.53 -21.57
N HIS A 43 5.45 -6.42 -20.83
CA HIS A 43 5.50 -6.48 -19.36
C HIS A 43 4.20 -7.05 -18.79
N PRO A 44 4.23 -7.61 -17.57
CA PRO A 44 3.01 -7.99 -16.86
C PRO A 44 2.08 -6.79 -16.74
N VAL A 45 0.83 -6.94 -17.19
CA VAL A 45 -0.25 -5.94 -17.04
C VAL A 45 -1.40 -6.62 -16.32
N ARG A 46 -1.99 -5.98 -15.29
CA ARG A 46 -3.04 -6.59 -14.45
C ARG A 46 -4.36 -6.77 -15.18
N LEU A 47 -4.80 -5.73 -15.90
CA LEU A 47 -6.00 -5.69 -16.73
C LEU A 47 -5.79 -4.73 -17.90
N PRO A 48 -6.42 -4.94 -19.06
CA PRO A 48 -6.42 -3.97 -20.15
C PRO A 48 -6.89 -2.58 -19.68
N GLY A 49 -6.18 -1.52 -20.07
CA GLY A 49 -6.50 -0.14 -19.69
C GLY A 49 -6.11 0.26 -18.26
N VAL A 50 -5.60 -0.67 -17.43
CA VAL A 50 -5.05 -0.33 -16.12
C VAL A 50 -3.55 -0.04 -16.26
N VAL A 51 -3.15 1.18 -15.91
CA VAL A 51 -1.75 1.59 -15.86
C VAL A 51 -0.99 0.65 -14.92
N THR A 52 0.12 0.12 -15.41
CA THR A 52 1.04 -0.69 -14.62
C THR A 52 2.36 0.05 -14.50
N THR A 53 2.85 0.17 -13.26
CA THR A 53 4.14 0.79 -12.94
C THR A 53 5.15 -0.29 -12.61
N ARG A 54 6.25 -0.32 -13.35
CA ARG A 54 7.45 -1.11 -13.06
C ARG A 54 8.38 -0.33 -12.17
N PHE A 55 8.84 -0.96 -11.10
CA PHE A 55 9.92 -0.48 -10.24
C PHE A 55 11.13 -1.37 -10.44
N GLU A 56 12.30 -0.79 -10.69
CA GLU A 56 13.58 -1.48 -10.72
C GLU A 56 14.54 -0.81 -9.75
N LEU A 57 15.08 -1.58 -8.82
CA LEU A 57 16.03 -1.09 -7.84
C LEU A 57 17.37 -1.77 -8.05
N ARG A 58 18.36 -1.01 -8.52
CA ARG A 58 19.74 -1.48 -8.67
C ARG A 58 20.57 -1.18 -7.41
N PRO A 59 21.74 -1.81 -7.27
CA PRO A 59 22.56 -1.65 -6.08
C PRO A 59 23.14 -0.22 -6.02
N GLY A 60 23.08 0.39 -4.85
CA GLY A 60 23.47 1.77 -4.56
C GLY A 60 22.43 2.83 -4.93
N GLU A 61 21.27 2.45 -5.47
CA GLU A 61 20.28 3.43 -5.93
C GLU A 61 19.38 3.93 -4.82
N CYS A 62 19.30 5.24 -4.69
CA CYS A 62 18.38 5.92 -3.80
C CYS A 62 18.08 7.32 -4.33
N GLY A 63 16.82 7.76 -4.21
CA GLY A 63 16.43 9.14 -4.53
C GLY A 63 16.64 10.09 -3.36
N ALA A 64 16.92 11.37 -3.64
CA ALA A 64 17.04 12.40 -2.61
C ALA A 64 15.66 12.85 -2.06
N PRO A 65 15.50 13.06 -0.75
CA PRO A 65 16.46 12.74 0.31
C PRO A 65 16.54 11.23 0.54
N CYS A 66 17.76 10.69 0.61
CA CYS A 66 17.97 9.28 0.87
C CYS A 66 18.08 9.02 2.39
N PRO A 67 17.22 8.18 2.98
CA PRO A 67 17.38 7.74 4.35
C PRO A 67 18.71 7.00 4.53
N PRO A 68 19.28 7.05 5.73
CA PRO A 68 20.46 6.26 6.04
C PRO A 68 20.25 4.78 5.72
N ASP A 69 21.30 4.14 5.22
CA ASP A 69 21.38 2.69 5.03
C ASP A 69 20.24 2.05 4.21
N THR A 70 19.72 2.82 3.26
CA THR A 70 18.55 2.45 2.45
C THR A 70 18.85 2.57 0.96
N GLU A 71 18.33 1.63 0.19
CA GLU A 71 18.19 1.76 -1.26
C GLU A 71 16.69 1.82 -1.60
N ARG A 72 16.30 2.69 -2.55
CA ARG A 72 14.89 2.96 -2.81
C ARG A 72 14.55 3.38 -4.24
N ALA A 73 13.47 2.80 -4.73
CA ALA A 73 12.65 3.30 -5.84
C ALA A 73 11.17 3.25 -5.42
N GLU A 74 10.61 4.37 -4.94
CA GLU A 74 9.21 4.44 -4.48
C GLU A 74 8.46 5.63 -5.09
N LEU A 75 7.13 5.55 -4.99
CA LEU A 75 6.16 6.61 -5.21
C LEU A 75 5.48 6.92 -3.86
N ALA A 76 5.51 8.20 -3.45
CA ALA A 76 4.91 8.67 -2.22
C ALA A 76 3.72 9.60 -2.48
N GLU A 77 2.59 9.29 -1.85
CA GLU A 77 1.34 10.04 -1.98
C GLU A 77 1.56 11.53 -1.65
N GLN A 78 1.12 12.41 -2.56
CA GLN A 78 1.16 13.86 -2.38
C GLN A 78 -0.13 14.38 -1.72
N GLY A 79 -0.22 15.69 -1.50
CA GLY A 79 -1.44 16.28 -0.94
C GLY A 79 -1.65 15.93 0.54
N PRO A 80 -2.87 16.09 1.07
CA PRO A 80 -3.13 16.00 2.49
C PRO A 80 -3.00 14.57 3.06
N GLY A 81 -3.18 13.53 2.23
CA GLY A 81 -3.35 12.16 2.71
C GLY A 81 -4.77 11.89 3.21
N LEU A 82 -5.01 10.68 3.74
CA LEU A 82 -6.28 10.30 4.34
C LEU A 82 -6.42 10.89 5.75
N ALA A 83 -7.42 11.75 5.93
CA ALA A 83 -7.68 12.39 7.22
C ALA A 83 -8.14 11.37 8.27
N PRO A 84 -7.69 11.46 9.54
CA PRO A 84 -8.18 10.60 10.62
C PRO A 84 -9.71 10.65 10.74
N GLY A 85 -10.32 9.52 11.10
CA GLY A 85 -11.77 9.34 11.21
C GLY A 85 -12.47 9.10 9.87
N THR A 86 -11.80 9.32 8.73
CA THR A 86 -12.36 9.07 7.40
C THR A 86 -12.35 7.58 7.09
N GLU A 87 -13.49 7.07 6.62
CA GLU A 87 -13.59 5.71 6.10
C GLU A 87 -13.20 5.68 4.63
N ALA A 88 -12.32 4.76 4.27
CA ALA A 88 -11.91 4.58 2.89
C ALA A 88 -11.45 3.15 2.64
N PHE A 89 -11.43 2.78 1.36
CA PHE A 89 -10.80 1.59 0.83
C PHE A 89 -9.56 1.99 0.05
N THR A 90 -8.39 1.41 0.36
CA THR A 90 -7.19 1.51 -0.49
C THR A 90 -6.93 0.16 -1.15
N ALA A 91 -6.76 0.14 -2.47
CA ALA A 91 -6.41 -1.04 -3.23
C ALA A 91 -5.07 -0.88 -3.94
N LEU A 92 -4.34 -1.98 -4.09
CA LEU A 92 -3.19 -2.09 -4.97
C LEU A 92 -3.04 -3.54 -5.44
N SER A 93 -2.55 -3.73 -6.66
CA SER A 93 -2.17 -5.02 -7.20
C SER A 93 -0.65 -5.08 -7.31
N LEU A 94 -0.03 -6.17 -6.84
CA LEU A 94 1.42 -6.38 -6.92
C LEU A 94 1.77 -7.62 -7.74
N PHE A 95 2.87 -7.57 -8.50
CA PHE A 95 3.40 -8.71 -9.24
C PHE A 95 4.92 -8.76 -9.13
N ILE A 96 5.44 -9.93 -8.76
CA ILE A 96 6.87 -10.19 -8.67
C ILE A 96 7.27 -11.14 -9.81
N PRO A 97 8.11 -10.70 -10.78
CA PRO A 97 8.52 -11.55 -11.89
C PRO A 97 9.48 -12.66 -11.45
N ARG A 98 9.59 -13.72 -12.26
CA ARG A 98 10.67 -14.72 -12.15
C ARG A 98 12.02 -14.00 -12.28
N GLY A 99 13.02 -14.51 -11.55
CA GLY A 99 14.39 -14.01 -11.60
C GLY A 99 14.67 -12.84 -10.64
N THR A 100 13.67 -12.32 -9.93
CA THR A 100 13.90 -11.50 -8.74
C THR A 100 13.53 -12.30 -7.49
N THR A 101 14.41 -12.30 -6.50
CA THR A 101 14.23 -13.07 -5.27
C THR A 101 14.21 -12.13 -4.08
N ALA A 102 13.54 -12.58 -3.02
CA ALA A 102 13.76 -12.00 -1.71
C ALA A 102 15.25 -12.15 -1.38
N THR A 103 15.80 -11.15 -0.71
CA THR A 103 17.20 -11.14 -0.35
C THR A 103 17.32 -11.54 1.12
N PRO A 104 17.87 -12.72 1.46
CA PRO A 104 18.01 -13.17 2.85
C PRO A 104 18.57 -12.11 3.77
N GLY A 105 17.91 -11.85 4.90
CA GLY A 105 18.36 -10.87 5.90
C GLY A 105 18.21 -9.41 5.49
N LEU A 106 17.53 -9.10 4.38
CA LEU A 106 17.14 -7.75 3.98
C LEU A 106 15.63 -7.61 4.07
N VAL A 107 15.13 -6.53 4.67
CA VAL A 107 13.70 -6.21 4.63
C VAL A 107 13.44 -5.41 3.37
N VAL A 108 12.59 -5.94 2.49
CA VAL A 108 12.14 -5.24 1.28
C VAL A 108 10.71 -4.78 1.48
N THR A 109 10.50 -3.50 1.74
CA THR A 109 9.18 -2.89 1.86
C THR A 109 8.64 -2.57 0.47
N LEU A 110 7.44 -3.08 0.18
CA LEU A 110 6.73 -2.90 -1.08
C LEU A 110 5.67 -1.80 -1.00
N ALA A 111 5.02 -1.68 0.15
CA ALA A 111 4.09 -0.58 0.42
C ALA A 111 4.05 -0.28 1.91
N ARG A 112 3.70 0.95 2.27
CA ARG A 112 3.50 1.37 3.65
C ARG A 112 2.44 2.46 3.76
N LEU A 113 1.66 2.38 4.82
CA LEU A 113 0.78 3.46 5.27
C LEU A 113 1.48 4.17 6.41
N VAL A 114 1.80 5.45 6.18
CA VAL A 114 2.63 6.26 7.07
C VAL A 114 1.87 7.44 7.64
N GLN A 115 2.20 7.80 8.87
CA GLN A 115 1.67 8.96 9.58
C GLN A 115 2.86 9.79 10.09
N GLY A 116 3.21 10.85 9.35
CA GLY A 116 4.54 11.46 9.48
C GLY A 116 5.62 10.42 9.16
N GLU A 117 6.57 10.23 10.08
CA GLU A 117 7.62 9.21 9.98
C GLU A 117 7.19 7.82 10.51
N GLN A 118 6.03 7.72 11.15
CA GLN A 118 5.57 6.46 11.74
C GLN A 118 4.93 5.55 10.68
N VAL A 119 5.39 4.31 10.57
CA VAL A 119 4.76 3.27 9.76
C VAL A 119 3.64 2.61 10.57
N LEU A 120 2.39 2.70 10.09
CA LEU A 120 1.23 2.04 10.71
C LEU A 120 1.06 0.61 10.22
N LEU A 121 1.29 0.42 8.91
CA LEU A 121 1.24 -0.86 8.21
C LEU A 121 2.32 -0.85 7.13
N ALA A 122 3.07 -1.94 6.99
CA ALA A 122 3.92 -2.20 5.85
C ALA A 122 3.58 -3.55 5.20
N LEU A 123 3.73 -3.61 3.88
CA LEU A 123 3.77 -4.85 3.11
C LEU A 123 5.23 -5.14 2.80
N GLU A 124 5.74 -6.26 3.29
CA GLU A 124 7.15 -6.61 3.24
C GLU A 124 7.37 -7.93 2.52
N TRP A 125 8.28 -7.91 1.55
CA TRP A 125 8.74 -9.10 0.85
C TRP A 125 9.98 -9.66 1.55
N ARG A 126 9.82 -10.86 2.11
CA ARG A 126 10.87 -11.62 2.79
C ARG A 126 11.01 -13.00 2.16
N GLU A 127 12.02 -13.76 2.58
CA GLU A 127 12.25 -15.12 2.07
C GLU A 127 11.07 -16.07 2.29
N THR A 128 10.30 -15.85 3.36
CA THR A 128 9.13 -16.68 3.71
C THR A 128 7.90 -16.32 2.89
N GLY A 129 7.85 -15.13 2.29
CA GLY A 129 6.70 -14.66 1.51
C GLY A 129 6.49 -13.15 1.58
N LEU A 130 5.25 -12.74 1.32
CA LEU A 130 4.75 -11.39 1.52
C LEU A 130 4.06 -11.33 2.89
N LEU A 131 4.45 -10.37 3.72
CA LEU A 131 3.91 -10.17 5.05
C LEU A 131 3.29 -8.78 5.19
N ALA A 132 2.26 -8.66 6.01
CA ALA A 132 1.86 -7.40 6.61
C ALA A 132 2.53 -7.26 7.97
N SER A 133 3.09 -6.11 8.27
CA SER A 133 3.70 -5.79 9.58
C SER A 133 3.22 -4.42 10.07
N GLY A 134 3.35 -4.16 11.37
CA GLY A 134 3.15 -2.85 11.97
C GLY A 134 2.13 -2.82 13.11
N PRO A 135 2.05 -1.69 13.84
CA PRO A 135 1.17 -1.57 15.00
C PRO A 135 -0.31 -1.74 14.66
N ALA A 136 -0.76 -1.24 13.50
CA ALA A 136 -2.16 -1.37 13.08
C ALA A 136 -2.52 -2.83 12.75
N VAL A 137 -1.54 -3.62 12.31
CA VAL A 137 -1.68 -5.06 12.04
C VAL A 137 -1.68 -5.86 13.36
N GLY A 138 -0.88 -5.45 14.35
CA GLY A 138 -0.72 -6.13 15.65
C GLY A 138 0.45 -7.10 15.74
N GLY A 139 1.48 -6.89 14.91
CA GLY A 139 2.59 -7.81 14.75
C GLY A 139 2.82 -8.07 13.27
N GLU A 140 3.15 -9.31 12.93
CA GLU A 140 3.36 -9.75 11.55
C GLU A 140 2.27 -10.76 11.15
N THR A 141 1.82 -10.70 9.90
CA THR A 141 0.86 -11.64 9.32
C THR A 141 1.34 -12.06 7.94
N MET A 142 1.46 -13.36 7.70
CA MET A 142 1.75 -13.90 6.38
C MET A 142 0.56 -13.66 5.44
N LEU A 143 0.78 -12.96 4.33
CA LEU A 143 -0.23 -12.68 3.32
C LEU A 143 -0.21 -13.67 2.18
N VAL A 144 1.00 -13.96 1.69
CA VAL A 144 1.23 -14.91 0.59
C VAL A 144 2.53 -15.64 0.85
N PRO A 145 2.55 -16.98 0.96
CA PRO A 145 3.79 -17.72 1.15
C PRO A 145 4.68 -17.61 -0.09
N ALA A 146 6.00 -17.70 0.09
CA ALA A 146 6.98 -17.57 -0.99
C ALA A 146 6.71 -18.50 -2.18
N SER A 147 6.22 -19.72 -1.93
CA SER A 147 5.86 -20.71 -2.95
C SER A 147 4.75 -20.24 -3.90
N ALA A 148 3.96 -19.24 -3.51
CA ALA A 148 2.83 -18.72 -4.26
C ALA A 148 2.96 -17.24 -4.66
N LEU A 149 4.09 -16.59 -4.35
CA LEU A 149 4.25 -15.14 -4.43
C LEU A 149 4.66 -14.62 -5.82
N THR A 150 5.37 -15.43 -6.60
CA THR A 150 5.94 -14.97 -7.88
C THR A 150 5.08 -15.38 -9.07
N GLN A 151 5.21 -14.63 -10.17
CA GLN A 151 4.55 -14.91 -11.46
C GLN A 151 3.02 -14.85 -11.47
N ARG A 152 2.44 -14.14 -10.52
CA ARG A 152 1.01 -13.84 -10.51
C ARG A 152 0.77 -12.50 -9.85
N TRP A 153 -0.38 -11.94 -10.17
CA TRP A 153 -0.87 -10.76 -9.49
C TRP A 153 -1.41 -11.15 -8.12
N HIS A 154 -1.14 -10.30 -7.13
CA HIS A 154 -1.78 -10.35 -5.83
C HIS A 154 -2.51 -9.04 -5.57
N ASP A 155 -3.80 -9.14 -5.34
CA ASP A 155 -4.67 -8.00 -5.15
C ASP A 155 -4.83 -7.77 -3.65
N VAL A 156 -4.46 -6.58 -3.19
CA VAL A 156 -4.53 -6.16 -1.79
C VAL A 156 -5.60 -5.09 -1.66
N LEU A 157 -6.52 -5.28 -0.72
CA LEU A 157 -7.56 -4.31 -0.37
C LEU A 157 -7.51 -4.03 1.13
N ILE A 158 -7.51 -2.75 1.47
CA ILE A 158 -7.43 -2.25 2.83
C ILE A 158 -8.69 -1.43 3.11
N ASP A 159 -9.60 -1.96 3.91
CA ASP A 159 -10.72 -1.21 4.50
C ASP A 159 -10.22 -0.57 5.79
N GLN A 160 -10.20 0.76 5.80
CA GLN A 160 -9.49 1.54 6.81
C GLN A 160 -10.33 2.69 7.35
N ARG A 161 -10.23 2.86 8.67
CA ARG A 161 -10.59 4.06 9.41
C ARG A 161 -9.50 4.29 10.45
N TRP A 162 -8.76 5.38 10.30
CA TRP A 162 -7.64 5.71 11.18
C TRP A 162 -8.11 6.55 12.36
N SER A 163 -7.93 6.07 13.59
CA SER A 163 -8.41 6.75 14.79
C SER A 163 -7.47 6.51 15.98
N ALA A 164 -7.42 7.50 16.88
CA ALA A 164 -6.82 7.36 18.21
C ALA A 164 -7.81 6.76 19.23
N GLY A 165 -9.07 6.57 18.85
CA GLY A 165 -10.15 6.05 19.69
C GLY A 165 -10.59 4.62 19.35
N VAL A 166 -11.67 4.18 20.00
CA VAL A 166 -12.22 2.82 19.86
C VAL A 166 -12.84 2.53 18.48
N ASP A 167 -13.08 3.57 17.69
CA ASP A 167 -13.72 3.51 16.38
C ASP A 167 -12.75 3.27 15.22
N GLY A 168 -11.45 3.12 15.48
CA GLY A 168 -10.48 2.74 14.45
C GLY A 168 -10.79 1.34 13.88
N ARG A 169 -10.56 1.18 12.58
CA ARG A 169 -10.81 -0.07 11.84
C ARG A 169 -9.67 -0.31 10.84
N LEU A 170 -9.21 -1.55 10.78
CA LEU A 170 -8.33 -2.04 9.71
C LEU A 170 -8.77 -3.45 9.33
N VAL A 171 -9.16 -3.64 8.08
CA VAL A 171 -9.40 -4.95 7.49
C VAL A 171 -8.56 -5.12 6.25
N LEU A 172 -7.68 -6.13 6.24
CA LEU A 172 -6.80 -6.43 5.12
C LEU A 172 -7.32 -7.67 4.40
N TRP A 173 -7.57 -7.51 3.11
CA TRP A 173 -7.90 -8.59 2.19
C TRP A 173 -6.76 -8.77 1.19
N VAL A 174 -6.45 -10.03 0.88
CA VAL A 174 -5.50 -10.39 -0.16
C VAL A 174 -6.09 -11.51 -1.01
N ASN A 175 -6.18 -11.28 -2.32
CA ASN A 175 -6.82 -12.20 -3.29
C ASN A 175 -8.23 -12.64 -2.84
N GLY A 176 -9.06 -11.68 -2.45
CA GLY A 176 -10.43 -11.93 -1.96
C GLY A 176 -10.54 -12.61 -0.58
N GLN A 177 -9.43 -12.90 0.11
CA GLN A 177 -9.44 -13.50 1.44
C GLN A 177 -9.12 -12.47 2.52
N ARG A 178 -9.95 -12.39 3.58
CA ARG A 178 -9.71 -11.52 4.74
C ARG A 178 -8.66 -12.15 5.65
N LEU A 179 -7.52 -11.47 5.80
CA LEU A 179 -6.39 -11.98 6.57
C LEU A 179 -6.14 -11.22 7.88
N VAL A 180 -6.50 -9.93 7.92
CA VAL A 180 -6.42 -9.11 9.13
C VAL A 180 -7.77 -8.44 9.36
N GLN A 181 -8.22 -8.41 10.61
CA GLN A 181 -9.36 -7.61 11.03
C GLN A 181 -9.09 -7.10 12.45
N ARG A 182 -8.98 -5.78 12.58
CA ARG A 182 -8.68 -5.11 13.84
C ARG A 182 -9.60 -3.92 14.03
N SER A 183 -9.97 -3.69 15.27
CA SER A 183 -10.72 -2.52 15.71
C SER A 183 -10.03 -1.88 16.91
N GLY A 184 -10.34 -0.61 17.17
CA GLY A 184 -9.73 0.17 18.24
C GLY A 184 -8.65 1.12 17.72
N ALA A 185 -7.94 1.77 18.65
CA ALA A 185 -6.95 2.79 18.31
C ALA A 185 -5.86 2.22 17.40
N ASN A 186 -5.66 2.85 16.25
CA ASN A 186 -4.75 2.38 15.19
C ASN A 186 -3.98 3.52 14.50
N ALA A 187 -4.13 4.77 14.95
CA ALA A 187 -3.38 5.93 14.50
C ALA A 187 -3.26 6.99 15.62
N VAL A 188 -2.36 7.94 15.44
CA VAL A 188 -2.28 9.16 16.25
C VAL A 188 -3.37 10.15 15.82
N ALA A 189 -3.85 11.00 16.73
CA ALA A 189 -4.84 12.01 16.38
C ALA A 189 -4.25 13.11 15.48
N GLY A 190 -5.06 13.64 14.55
CA GLY A 190 -4.76 14.87 13.80
C GLY A 190 -3.72 14.78 12.68
N VAL A 191 -3.03 13.65 12.49
CA VAL A 191 -2.05 13.48 11.41
C VAL A 191 -2.62 12.56 10.34
N ALA A 192 -2.63 13.01 9.09
CA ALA A 192 -3.16 12.22 7.98
C ALA A 192 -2.25 11.04 7.62
N VAL A 193 -2.87 9.98 7.10
CA VAL A 193 -2.18 8.75 6.68
C VAL A 193 -1.94 8.78 5.17
N ARG A 194 -0.71 8.48 4.75
CA ARG A 194 -0.28 8.49 3.35
C ARG A 194 0.22 7.14 2.91
N LEU A 195 -0.02 6.81 1.65
CA LEU A 195 0.54 5.64 1.00
C LEU A 195 1.92 5.95 0.41
N VAL A 196 2.87 5.06 0.64
CA VAL A 196 4.10 4.96 -0.16
C VAL A 196 4.16 3.55 -0.72
N HIS A 197 4.50 3.39 -2.00
CA HIS A 197 4.63 2.06 -2.63
C HIS A 197 5.80 2.02 -3.62
N GLY A 198 6.35 0.83 -3.85
CA GLY A 198 7.48 0.59 -4.76
C GLY A 198 8.44 -0.46 -4.19
N LEU A 199 9.72 -0.12 -4.16
CA LEU A 199 10.80 -0.92 -3.57
C LEU A 199 11.63 -0.04 -2.65
N SER A 200 11.65 -0.36 -1.36
CA SER A 200 12.63 0.15 -0.41
C SER A 200 13.26 -1.01 0.33
N ARG A 201 14.58 -0.96 0.56
CA ARG A 201 15.27 -2.04 1.28
C ARG A 201 16.33 -1.53 2.23
N ALA A 202 16.39 -2.15 3.41
CA ALA A 202 17.31 -1.83 4.50
C ALA A 202 17.44 -3.03 5.46
N PRO A 203 18.50 -3.10 6.30
CA PRO A 203 19.73 -2.32 6.23
C PRO A 203 20.70 -2.86 5.16
N VAL A 204 21.14 -2.00 4.24
CA VAL A 204 21.97 -2.40 3.07
C VAL A 204 23.43 -2.67 3.45
N SER A 205 23.99 -1.89 4.36
CA SER A 205 25.38 -1.92 4.79
C SER A 205 25.71 -3.21 5.54
N ALA A 206 24.90 -3.56 6.53
CA ALA A 206 25.02 -4.81 7.30
C ALA A 206 24.84 -6.03 6.39
N TRP A 207 23.91 -5.96 5.44
CA TRP A 207 23.72 -7.01 4.44
C TRP A 207 24.97 -7.19 3.55
N THR A 208 25.47 -6.09 2.98
CA THR A 208 26.66 -6.11 2.11
C THR A 208 27.89 -6.64 2.85
N ALA A 209 28.09 -6.22 4.10
CA ALA A 209 29.18 -6.71 4.94
C ALA A 209 29.08 -8.23 5.21
N ARG A 210 27.87 -8.75 5.44
CA ARG A 210 27.63 -10.17 5.71
C ARG A 210 27.87 -11.06 4.49
N PHE A 211 27.42 -10.64 3.31
CA PHE A 211 27.45 -11.47 2.10
C PHE A 211 28.65 -11.18 1.19
N GLY A 212 29.41 -10.11 1.43
CA GLY A 212 30.59 -9.75 0.64
C GLY A 212 30.28 -9.34 -0.80
N VAL A 213 29.01 -9.09 -1.11
CA VAL A 213 28.52 -8.69 -2.43
C VAL A 213 27.53 -7.52 -2.27
N ARG A 214 27.35 -6.74 -3.33
CA ARG A 214 26.27 -5.74 -3.36
C ARG A 214 24.92 -6.43 -3.44
N THR A 215 23.88 -5.73 -2.98
CA THR A 215 22.48 -6.17 -3.10
C THR A 215 22.15 -6.55 -4.55
N PRO A 216 21.22 -7.47 -4.82
CA PRO A 216 20.84 -7.82 -6.20
C PRO A 216 20.00 -6.71 -6.85
N THR A 217 19.85 -6.71 -8.17
CA THR A 217 18.80 -5.88 -8.80
C THR A 217 17.45 -6.52 -8.54
N GLN A 218 16.46 -5.71 -8.12
CA GLN A 218 15.10 -6.19 -7.87
C GLN A 218 14.09 -5.47 -8.76
N VAL A 219 13.06 -6.19 -9.18
CA VAL A 219 11.99 -5.65 -10.03
C VAL A 219 10.65 -6.08 -9.46
N VAL A 220 9.71 -5.13 -9.34
CA VAL A 220 8.32 -5.41 -9.00
C VAL A 220 7.40 -4.55 -9.86
N TYR A 221 6.16 -4.99 -10.03
CA TYR A 221 5.14 -4.25 -10.74
C TYR A 221 3.98 -3.95 -9.81
N PHE A 222 3.46 -2.73 -9.91
CA PHE A 222 2.23 -2.31 -9.26
C PHE A 222 1.20 -1.93 -10.33
N ALA A 223 -0.05 -2.26 -10.08
CA ALA A 223 -1.18 -1.80 -10.87
C ALA A 223 -2.33 -1.44 -9.93
N HIS A 224 -3.31 -0.71 -10.46
CA HIS A 224 -4.57 -0.43 -9.75
C HIS A 224 -4.38 0.16 -8.33
N VAL A 225 -3.37 1.02 -8.15
CA VAL A 225 -3.16 1.74 -6.90
C VAL A 225 -4.23 2.83 -6.79
N ARG A 226 -5.20 2.66 -5.91
CA ARG A 226 -6.38 3.54 -5.80
C ARG A 226 -6.85 3.65 -4.35
N ARG A 227 -7.52 4.76 -4.04
CA ARG A 227 -8.31 4.93 -2.82
C ARG A 227 -9.65 5.54 -3.15
N ASP A 228 -10.70 5.07 -2.48
CA ASP A 228 -12.06 5.60 -2.61
C ASP A 228 -12.88 5.29 -1.35
N ALA A 229 -13.97 6.03 -1.13
CA ALA A 229 -14.94 5.71 -0.08
C ALA A 229 -15.84 4.53 -0.49
N ASP A 230 -16.04 4.30 -1.79
CA ASP A 230 -16.77 3.15 -2.32
C ASP A 230 -15.83 1.97 -2.59
N ARG A 231 -16.10 0.83 -1.94
CA ARG A 231 -15.40 -0.43 -2.20
C ARG A 231 -15.50 -0.85 -3.67
N GLY A 232 -16.66 -0.68 -4.32
CA GLY A 232 -16.87 -1.05 -5.72
C GLY A 232 -15.99 -0.25 -6.70
N ALA A 233 -15.59 0.95 -6.30
CA ALA A 233 -14.69 1.80 -7.08
C ALA A 233 -13.23 1.33 -7.06
N VAL A 234 -12.81 0.54 -6.07
CA VAL A 234 -11.40 0.11 -5.89
C VAL A 234 -11.18 -1.39 -5.84
N ASP A 235 -12.15 -2.19 -5.44
CA ASP A 235 -11.97 -3.64 -5.32
C ASP A 235 -11.93 -4.29 -6.70
N ILE A 236 -10.73 -4.66 -7.14
CA ILE A 236 -10.52 -5.29 -8.45
C ILE A 236 -11.12 -6.70 -8.50
N ASP A 237 -11.22 -7.40 -7.38
CA ASP A 237 -11.82 -8.73 -7.33
C ASP A 237 -13.33 -8.70 -7.61
N LEU A 238 -13.97 -7.54 -7.45
CA LEU A 238 -15.37 -7.32 -7.85
C LEU A 238 -15.53 -7.09 -9.37
N ARG A 239 -14.44 -6.82 -10.10
CA ARG A 239 -14.47 -6.49 -11.54
C ARG A 239 -14.03 -7.63 -12.46
N VAL A 240 -13.43 -8.68 -11.89
CA VAL A 240 -12.87 -9.82 -12.64
C VAL A 240 -13.67 -11.11 -12.38
N ARG A 241 -14.82 -11.00 -11.71
CA ARG A 241 -15.79 -12.10 -11.52
C ARG A 241 -16.92 -12.02 -12.54
#